data_AF-A0A1V6JQY8-F1
#
_entry.id   AF-A0A1V6JQY8-F1
#
_cell.length_a   1.000
_cell.length_b   1.000
_cell.length_c   1.000
_cell.angle_alpha   90.00
_cell.angle_beta   90.00
_cell.angle_gamma   90.00
#
_symmetry.space_group_name_H-M   'P 1'
#
loop_
_entity.id
_entity.type
_entity.pdbx_description
1 polymer ?
#
loop_
_entity_poly.entity_id
_entity_poly.type
_entity_poly.pdbx_seq_one_letter_code
_entity_poly.pdbx_strand_id
1 'polypeptide(L)'
;MADPRPLVWELIRGGYEVIATLEQSAEDFETNGRGYMLDAIIPDEHADAAQRGEWDEFGFTYTADDGGYYLVQYYRKLDAGGD
;
A
#
# COMPACT_ATOMS: atom_id res chain seq x y z
N MET A 1 -23.27 -0.01 1.83
CA MET A 1 -22.86 1.40 1.65
C MET A 1 -21.35 1.38 1.73
N ALA A 2 -20.65 1.79 0.67
CA ALA A 2 -19.19 1.87 0.69
C ALA A 2 -18.79 2.83 1.81
N ASP A 3 -17.84 2.42 2.65
CA ASP A 3 -17.29 3.30 3.67
C ASP A 3 -16.60 4.48 2.97
N PRO A 4 -16.99 5.74 3.20
CA PRO A 4 -16.39 6.90 2.54
C PRO A 4 -14.98 7.23 3.05
N ARG A 5 -14.40 6.35 3.87
CA ARG A 5 -13.14 6.61 4.55
C ARG A 5 -11.98 6.37 3.60
N PRO A 6 -11.01 7.31 3.51
CA PRO A 6 -9.83 7.08 2.71
C PRO A 6 -9.01 5.91 3.28
N LEU A 7 -8.35 5.19 2.39
CA LEU A 7 -7.38 4.17 2.73
C LEU A 7 -6.00 4.81 2.75
N VAL A 8 -5.28 4.63 3.85
CA VAL A 8 -3.88 5.01 3.97
C VAL A 8 -3.06 3.79 3.57
N TRP A 9 -2.15 4.00 2.63
CA TRP A 9 -1.20 3.03 2.12
C TRP A 9 0.18 3.37 2.66
N GLU A 10 0.90 2.38 3.14
CA GLU A 10 2.24 2.55 3.70
C GLU A 10 3.17 1.53 3.06
N LEU A 11 4.29 2.02 2.55
CA LEU A 11 5.39 1.21 2.05
C LEU A 11 6.44 1.09 3.16
N ILE A 12 6.61 -0.13 3.64
CA ILE A 12 7.48 -0.49 4.75
C ILE A 12 8.69 -1.23 4.19
N ARG A 13 9.88 -0.67 4.38
CA ARG A 13 11.15 -1.32 4.07
C ARG A 13 11.61 -2.15 5.27
N GLY A 14 12.04 -3.38 5.00
CA GLY A 14 12.60 -4.29 6.01
C GLY A 14 11.61 -4.73 7.10
N GLY A 15 10.31 -4.42 6.94
CA GLY A 15 9.26 -4.77 7.91
C GLY A 15 9.16 -3.83 9.12
N TYR A 16 9.91 -2.73 9.17
CA TYR A 16 9.85 -1.79 10.30
C TYR A 16 9.91 -0.30 9.90
N GLU A 17 10.46 0.02 8.73
CA GLU A 17 10.69 1.41 8.34
C GLU A 17 9.68 1.85 7.28
N VAL A 18 8.73 2.73 7.63
CA VAL A 18 7.83 3.33 6.65
C VAL A 18 8.60 4.36 5.83
N ILE A 19 8.79 4.09 4.54
CA ILE A 19 9.54 4.95 3.62
C ILE A 19 8.64 5.79 2.71
N ALA A 20 7.38 5.37 2.52
CA ALA A 20 6.39 6.14 1.79
C ALA A 20 5.00 5.90 2.35
N THR A 21 4.16 6.93 2.28
CA THR A 21 2.75 6.88 2.70
C THR A 21 1.90 7.63 1.68
N LEU A 22 0.80 7.03 1.26
CA LEU A 22 -0.15 7.65 0.34
C LEU A 22 -1.59 7.48 0.84
N GLU A 23 -2.46 8.42 0.48
CA GLU A 23 -3.87 8.37 0.83
C GLU A 23 -4.70 8.14 -0.43
N GLN A 24 -5.46 7.05 -0.47
CA GLN A 24 -6.41 6.74 -1.52
C GLN A 24 -7.83 7.05 -1.05
N SER A 25 -8.60 7.78 -1.84
CA SER A 25 -10.02 7.99 -1.54
C SER A 25 -10.83 6.72 -1.79
N ALA A 26 -11.95 6.56 -1.08
CA ALA A 26 -12.82 5.38 -1.24
C ALA A 26 -13.35 5.24 -2.69
N GLU A 27 -13.75 6.36 -3.33
CA GLU A 27 -14.17 6.37 -4.73
C GLU A 27 -13.05 5.93 -5.69
N ASP A 28 -11.82 6.30 -5.39
CA ASP A 28 -10.65 5.95 -6.19
C ASP A 28 -10.32 4.46 -6.05
N PHE A 29 -10.45 3.91 -4.84
CA PHE A 29 -10.34 2.47 -4.60
C PHE A 29 -11.47 1.68 -5.29
N GLU A 30 -12.71 2.20 -5.31
CA GLU A 30 -13.81 1.56 -6.04
C GLU A 30 -13.63 1.61 -7.56
N THR A 31 -13.02 2.68 -8.09
CA THR A 31 -12.82 2.89 -9.52
C THR A 31 -11.57 2.20 -10.06
N ASN A 32 -10.42 2.42 -9.42
CA ASN A 32 -9.11 1.95 -9.87
C ASN A 32 -8.66 0.67 -9.16
N GLY A 33 -9.23 0.36 -7.99
CA GLY A 33 -8.85 -0.79 -7.19
C GLY A 33 -7.51 -0.63 -6.49
N ARG A 34 -7.05 -1.76 -5.93
CA ARG A 34 -5.77 -1.87 -5.21
C ARG A 34 -4.53 -1.81 -6.10
N GLY A 35 -4.64 -2.25 -7.35
CA GLY A 35 -3.48 -2.37 -8.26
C GLY A 35 -2.91 -1.01 -8.66
N TYR A 36 -3.77 -0.03 -8.88
CA TYR A 36 -3.37 1.34 -9.18
C TYR A 36 -2.55 1.98 -8.05
N MET A 37 -2.97 1.73 -6.80
CA MET A 37 -2.28 2.31 -5.66
C MET A 37 -0.92 1.66 -5.39
N LEU A 38 -0.78 0.36 -5.70
CA LEU A 38 0.52 -0.31 -5.68
C LEU A 38 1.49 0.36 -6.64
N ASP A 39 1.07 0.61 -7.89
CA ASP A 39 1.89 1.31 -8.89
C ASP A 39 2.26 2.74 -8.46
N ALA A 40 1.34 3.43 -7.75
CA ALA A 40 1.59 4.79 -7.27
C ALA A 40 2.55 4.86 -6.05
N ILE A 41 2.47 3.92 -5.10
CA ILE A 41 3.30 3.93 -3.89
C ILE A 41 4.66 3.24 -4.10
N ILE A 42 4.69 2.22 -4.95
CA ILE A 42 5.91 1.48 -5.25
C ILE A 42 6.66 2.29 -6.32
N PRO A 43 7.94 2.62 -6.10
CA PRO A 43 8.70 3.35 -7.09
C PRO A 43 8.86 2.51 -8.37
N ASP A 44 8.93 3.16 -9.52
CA ASP A 44 8.98 2.53 -10.85
C ASP A 44 10.11 1.48 -10.98
N GLU A 45 11.26 1.74 -10.32
CA GLU A 45 12.40 0.80 -10.23
C GLU A 45 12.05 -0.54 -9.57
N HIS A 46 11.00 -0.56 -8.74
CA HIS A 46 10.50 -1.73 -8.06
C HIS A 46 9.24 -2.31 -8.73
N ALA A 47 8.73 -1.73 -9.82
CA ALA A 47 7.50 -2.20 -10.48
C ALA A 47 7.64 -3.66 -10.96
N ASP A 48 8.78 -4.03 -11.55
CA ASP A 48 9.08 -5.41 -11.93
C ASP A 48 9.13 -6.37 -10.73
N ALA A 49 9.68 -5.92 -9.61
CA ALA A 49 9.74 -6.70 -8.37
C ALA A 49 8.34 -6.88 -7.77
N ALA A 50 7.53 -5.82 -7.79
CA ALA A 50 6.15 -5.85 -7.35
C ALA A 50 5.31 -6.82 -8.18
N GLN A 51 5.54 -6.95 -9.49
CA GLN A 51 4.83 -7.96 -10.29
C GLN A 51 5.06 -9.41 -9.81
N ARG A 52 6.14 -9.67 -9.06
CA ARG A 52 6.44 -10.96 -8.44
C ARG A 52 6.04 -11.02 -6.96
N GLY A 53 5.49 -9.93 -6.43
CA GLY A 53 5.04 -9.84 -5.04
C GLY A 53 3.82 -10.71 -4.76
N GLU A 54 3.62 -10.99 -3.48
CA GLU A 54 2.52 -11.81 -2.98
C GLU A 54 1.71 -11.04 -1.94
N TRP A 55 0.38 -11.21 -1.99
CA TRP A 55 -0.52 -10.70 -0.97
C TRP A 55 -0.62 -11.72 0.16
N ASP A 56 -0.18 -11.32 1.34
CA ASP A 56 -0.23 -12.10 2.58
C ASP A 56 -1.25 -11.49 3.57
N GLU A 57 -1.37 -12.05 4.78
CA GLU A 57 -2.36 -11.59 5.77
C GLU A 57 -2.10 -10.16 6.25
N PHE A 58 -0.85 -9.69 6.17
CA PHE A 58 -0.42 -8.35 6.58
C PHE A 58 -0.53 -7.31 5.46
N GLY A 59 -0.48 -7.73 4.20
CA GLY A 59 -0.41 -6.83 3.05
C GLY A 59 0.36 -7.42 1.88
N PHE A 60 0.76 -6.57 0.96
CA PHE A 60 1.48 -6.95 -0.25
C PHE A 60 2.99 -6.93 -0.02
N THR A 61 3.63 -8.08 -0.13
CA THR A 61 5.07 -8.22 0.12
C THR A 61 5.81 -8.47 -1.18
N TYR A 62 6.97 -7.85 -1.33
CA TYR A 62 7.82 -8.09 -2.49
C TYR A 62 9.30 -7.87 -2.13
N THR A 63 10.18 -8.49 -2.92
CA THR A 63 11.64 -8.32 -2.77
C THR A 63 12.17 -7.60 -4.00
N ALA A 64 12.78 -6.43 -3.81
CA ALA A 64 13.42 -5.67 -4.87
C ALA A 64 14.66 -6.38 -5.40
N ASP A 65 15.13 -5.98 -6.59
CA ASP A 65 16.31 -6.59 -7.22
C ASP A 65 17.61 -6.36 -6.42
N ASP A 66 17.68 -5.28 -5.64
CA ASP A 66 18.74 -4.99 -4.67
C ASP A 66 18.75 -5.97 -3.46
N GLY A 67 17.76 -6.86 -3.37
CA GLY A 67 17.56 -7.79 -2.25
C GLY A 67 16.84 -7.16 -1.05
N GLY A 68 16.38 -5.91 -1.18
CA GLY A 68 15.57 -5.24 -0.17
C GLY A 68 14.17 -5.86 -0.06
N TYR A 69 13.73 -6.13 1.16
CA TYR A 69 12.36 -6.56 1.44
C TYR A 69 11.43 -5.37 1.66
N TYR A 70 10.26 -5.41 1.05
CA TYR A 70 9.25 -4.36 1.12
C TYR A 70 7.87 -4.96 1.40
N LEU A 71 7.11 -4.29 2.26
CA LEU A 71 5.72 -4.61 2.60
C LEU A 71 4.88 -3.37 2.34
N VAL A 72 3.88 -3.48 1.48
CA VAL A 72 2.84 -2.48 1.28
C VAL A 72 1.60 -2.92 2.03
N GLN A 73 1.28 -2.19 3.08
CA GLN A 73 0.03 -2.39 3.82
C GLN A 73 -0.92 -1.22 3.56
N TYR A 74 -2.21 -1.47 3.74
CA TYR A 74 -3.19 -0.40 3.73
C TYR A 74 -4.24 -0.62 4.81
N TYR A 75 -4.69 0.49 5.40
CA TYR A 75 -5.74 0.49 6.40
C TYR A 75 -6.66 1.69 6.18
N ARG A 76 -7.91 1.53 6.59
CA ARG A 76 -8.85 2.66 6.57
C ARG A 76 -8.42 3.65 7.63
N LYS A 77 -8.31 4.92 7.25
CA LYS A 77 -8.10 6.00 8.20
C LYS A 77 -9.25 5.95 9.20
N LEU A 78 -8.94 5.57 10.44
CA LEU A 78 -9.88 5.73 11.54
C LEU A 78 -9.98 7.23 11.77
N ASP A 79 -11.20 7.74 11.80
CA ASP A 79 -11.45 9.13 12.16
C ASP A 79 -10.72 9.39 13.48
N ALA A 80 -9.82 10.36 13.52
CA ALA A 80 -9.21 10.85 14.75
C ALA A 80 -10.29 11.61 15.52
N GLY A 81 -11.31 10.89 15.96
CA GLY A 81 -12.55 11.41 16.53
C GLY A 81 -13.03 10.42 17.58
N GLY A 82 -12.38 10.45 18.73
CA GLY A 82 -12.71 9.61 19.88
C GLY A 82 -12.19 10.22 21.17
N ASP A 83 -12.63 11.44 21.49
CA ASP A 83 -13.38 11.83 22.72
C ASP A 83 -13.44 13.37 22.82
#